data_AF-A0A6A5XYA9-F1
#
_entry.id   AF-A0A6A5XYA9-F1
#
_cell.length_a   1.000
_cell.length_b   1.000
_cell.length_c   1.000
_cell.angle_alpha   90.00
_cell.angle_beta   90.00
_cell.angle_gamma   90.00
#
_symmetry.space_group_name_H-M   'P 1'
#
loop_
_entity.id
_entity.type
_entity.pdbx_description
1 polymer ?
#
loop_
_entity_poly.entity_id
_entity_poly.type
_entity_poly.pdbx_seq_one_letter_code
_entity_poly.pdbx_strand_id
1 'polypeptide(L)'
;MIVNSLDPKSDSPIKSPSPRRPKLDITSPTFEDVYQLSLRRVMNIVITDQDDPPYLLFPTAEHTQVQFFTESDWKEFGNMELEASRLRFTLTRYPERGPPLACETTLKLLLSETSILKKWLEIVGDIQNESKQAMMEAHNAMLSQHSDEREPNTKESFVTVPVGYVTNDKSVDLQLQLWERALAEIAEALTSSEVQNIDQFLQIYSFLKDSIGGLNVSFQPRIALFQRLIQDVHNTIPDKILSTETWKLVAAQCAAESSFLAIEKLKKVSYIHFTNHQVLPYVYVSLRKLPRAEFSVPKRVLEIAMEMVSNSTPERLCDIAPITIAYVAPLKHEGKMFKVVIDGNNRVTAILLLQFLAASSSLDSFDVGALQQFCDDLGLGMKWFLDMKDVAEELFSRSEYLESFRSHVPVLRSFAQVSRVAALVVQEQEFHTICMSRTTGSRLILLQPMHQALYNDKTLPFGWAAQHGQAHGRSMGFKPLLPRR
;
A
#
# COMPACT_ATOMS: atom_id res chain seq x y z
N MET A 1 26.69 8.23 -0.37
CA MET A 1 26.79 7.75 -1.76
C MET A 1 25.61 6.83 -2.00
N ILE A 2 24.78 6.89 -3.02
CA ILE A 2 24.46 7.87 -4.05
C ILE A 2 22.92 7.77 -4.11
N VAL A 3 22.17 8.82 -3.76
CA VAL A 3 20.76 8.93 -4.18
C VAL A 3 20.80 9.82 -5.40
N ASN A 4 21.22 9.24 -6.53
CA ASN A 4 21.01 9.81 -7.85
C ASN A 4 19.73 9.17 -8.37
N SER A 5 18.60 9.87 -8.25
CA SER A 5 17.45 9.81 -9.18
C SER A 5 16.12 10.32 -8.59
N LEU A 6 16.11 10.94 -7.41
CA LEU A 6 15.01 11.88 -7.09
C LEU A 6 15.40 13.28 -7.60
N ASP A 7 15.79 13.36 -8.87
CA ASP A 7 16.09 14.62 -9.53
C ASP A 7 14.78 15.22 -10.05
N PRO A 8 14.35 16.41 -9.57
CA PRO A 8 13.20 17.12 -10.12
C PRO A 8 13.46 17.67 -11.54
N LYS A 9 14.64 17.39 -12.12
CA LYS A 9 15.06 17.85 -13.45
C LYS A 9 15.45 16.72 -14.40
N SER A 10 14.65 15.66 -14.47
CA SER A 10 14.66 14.82 -15.66
C SER A 10 14.05 15.62 -16.83
N ASP A 11 14.90 16.24 -17.65
CA ASP A 11 14.51 16.79 -18.97
C ASP A 11 14.04 15.69 -19.95
N SER A 12 14.01 14.42 -19.52
CA SER A 12 13.50 13.33 -20.34
C SER A 12 11.97 13.34 -20.40
N PRO A 13 11.37 13.20 -21.60
CA PRO A 13 9.92 13.22 -21.76
C PRO A 13 9.28 12.07 -20.98
N ILE A 14 8.28 12.43 -20.19
CA ILE A 14 7.44 11.47 -19.45
C ILE A 14 6.54 10.73 -20.45
N LYS A 15 6.42 9.40 -20.34
CA LYS A 15 5.52 8.61 -21.19
C LYS A 15 4.28 8.20 -20.39
N SER A 16 3.14 8.77 -20.78
CA SER A 16 1.84 8.39 -20.22
C SER A 16 1.39 7.02 -20.78
N PRO A 17 0.63 6.23 -20.00
CA PRO A 17 -0.03 5.02 -20.47
C PRO A 17 -0.89 5.28 -21.70
N SER A 18 -1.11 4.24 -22.52
CA SER A 18 -1.98 4.36 -23.70
C SER A 18 -3.40 4.79 -23.31
N PRO A 19 -4.07 5.64 -24.12
CA PRO A 19 -5.45 6.03 -23.86
C PRO A 19 -6.36 4.81 -23.90
N ARG A 20 -7.38 4.81 -23.04
CA ARG A 20 -8.36 3.72 -22.89
C ARG A 20 -9.76 4.26 -23.15
N ARG A 21 -10.64 3.42 -23.69
CA ARG A 21 -12.03 3.85 -23.92
C ARG A 21 -12.71 4.07 -22.57
N PRO A 22 -13.42 5.20 -22.38
CA PRO A 22 -14.16 5.46 -21.15
C PRO A 22 -15.06 4.28 -20.77
N LYS A 23 -14.97 3.85 -19.53
CA LYS A 23 -15.77 2.75 -18.99
C LYS A 23 -16.64 3.26 -17.84
N LEU A 24 -17.87 2.78 -17.77
CA LEU A 24 -18.76 3.06 -16.65
C LEU A 24 -18.27 2.35 -15.39
N ASP A 25 -18.40 3.03 -14.26
CA ASP A 25 -18.11 2.47 -12.94
C ASP A 25 -19.01 1.26 -12.64
N ILE A 26 -18.47 0.29 -11.89
CA ILE A 26 -19.24 -0.87 -11.45
C ILE A 26 -19.74 -0.59 -10.02
N THR A 27 -21.06 -0.49 -9.89
CA THR A 27 -21.73 -0.39 -8.59
C THR A 27 -22.06 -1.79 -8.08
N SER A 28 -21.79 -2.07 -6.81
CA SER A 28 -22.01 -3.39 -6.20
C SER A 28 -21.29 -4.56 -6.92
N PRO A 29 -19.97 -4.46 -7.17
CA PRO A 29 -19.22 -5.50 -7.85
C PRO A 29 -19.16 -6.80 -7.03
N THR A 30 -19.13 -7.91 -7.73
CA THR A 30 -18.78 -9.22 -7.21
C THR A 30 -17.26 -9.42 -7.20
N PHE A 31 -16.78 -10.47 -6.52
CA PHE A 31 -15.38 -10.88 -6.64
C PHE A 31 -15.03 -11.28 -8.08
N GLU A 32 -15.98 -11.85 -8.82
CA GLU A 32 -15.77 -12.25 -10.20
C GLU A 32 -15.53 -11.04 -11.11
N ASP A 33 -16.19 -9.90 -10.87
CA ASP A 33 -15.91 -8.66 -11.61
C ASP A 33 -14.45 -8.20 -11.42
N VAL A 34 -13.91 -8.31 -10.21
CA VAL A 34 -12.50 -8.00 -9.92
C VAL A 34 -11.57 -9.00 -10.62
N TYR A 35 -11.90 -10.30 -10.55
CA TYR A 35 -11.16 -11.36 -11.22
C TYR A 35 -11.10 -11.17 -12.74
N GLN A 36 -12.23 -10.84 -13.38
CA GLN A 36 -12.30 -10.62 -14.83
C GLN A 36 -11.47 -9.41 -15.27
N LEU A 37 -11.37 -8.36 -14.45
CA LEU A 37 -10.46 -7.24 -14.71
C LEU A 37 -8.99 -7.66 -14.66
N SER A 38 -8.63 -8.52 -13.70
CA SER A 38 -7.29 -9.13 -13.62
C SER A 38 -6.98 -10.03 -14.82
N LEU A 39 -7.91 -10.91 -15.18
CA LEU A 39 -7.77 -11.78 -16.35
C LEU A 39 -7.59 -10.96 -17.63
N ARG A 40 -8.35 -9.87 -17.82
CA ARG A 40 -8.18 -9.00 -19.00
C ARG A 40 -6.76 -8.40 -19.09
N ARG A 41 -6.15 -8.02 -17.96
CA ARG A 41 -4.75 -7.54 -17.93
C ARG A 41 -3.75 -8.62 -18.33
N VAL A 42 -3.96 -9.86 -17.89
CA VAL A 42 -3.14 -11.00 -18.31
C VAL A 42 -3.34 -11.31 -19.81
N MET A 43 -4.59 -11.38 -20.26
CA MET A 43 -4.93 -11.71 -21.65
C MET A 43 -4.41 -10.68 -22.66
N ASN A 44 -4.25 -9.41 -22.26
CA ASN A 44 -3.68 -8.37 -23.11
C ASN A 44 -2.22 -8.62 -23.50
N ILE A 45 -1.49 -9.44 -22.73
CA ILE A 45 -0.12 -9.86 -23.08
C ILE A 45 -0.17 -10.82 -24.28
N VAL A 46 -1.23 -11.62 -24.35
CA VAL A 46 -1.37 -12.72 -25.31
C VAL A 46 -2.13 -12.27 -26.56
N ILE A 47 -3.06 -11.34 -26.42
CA ILE A 47 -3.90 -10.78 -27.49
C ILE A 47 -3.43 -9.34 -27.70
N THR A 48 -2.45 -9.14 -28.59
CA THR A 48 -1.74 -7.88 -28.79
C THR A 48 -2.49 -6.84 -29.62
N ASP A 49 -3.50 -7.25 -30.39
CA ASP A 49 -4.28 -6.38 -31.28
C ASP A 49 -5.56 -5.88 -30.60
N GLN A 50 -5.42 -5.13 -29.50
CA GLN A 50 -6.57 -4.49 -28.86
C GLN A 50 -6.53 -2.97 -29.02
N ASP A 51 -7.53 -2.43 -29.75
CA ASP A 51 -7.83 -0.99 -29.84
C ASP A 51 -8.24 -0.36 -28.48
N ASP A 52 -8.40 -1.18 -27.44
CA ASP A 52 -8.82 -0.79 -26.09
C ASP A 52 -8.07 -1.61 -25.03
N PRO A 53 -6.84 -1.22 -24.64
CA PRO A 53 -6.07 -1.94 -23.64
C PRO A 53 -6.77 -1.90 -22.26
N PRO A 54 -6.56 -2.91 -21.40
CA PRO A 54 -7.21 -2.96 -20.09
C PRO A 54 -6.71 -1.87 -19.15
N TYR A 55 -7.62 -1.33 -18.33
CA TYR A 55 -7.29 -0.43 -17.23
C TYR A 55 -6.30 -1.07 -16.25
N LEU A 56 -5.32 -0.26 -15.82
CA LEU A 56 -4.24 -0.64 -14.92
C LEU A 56 -4.67 -0.47 -13.47
N LEU A 57 -4.29 -1.39 -12.60
CA LEU A 57 -4.54 -1.24 -11.18
C LEU A 57 -3.74 -0.05 -10.65
N PHE A 58 -4.34 0.83 -9.86
CA PHE A 58 -3.56 1.90 -9.24
C PHE A 58 -2.66 1.35 -8.11
N PRO A 59 -1.38 1.75 -8.00
CA PRO A 59 -0.66 2.78 -8.77
C PRO A 59 0.34 2.21 -9.81
N THR A 60 0.02 1.11 -10.51
CA THR A 60 0.99 0.37 -11.33
C THR A 60 1.40 1.06 -12.63
N ALA A 61 1.01 2.32 -12.85
CA ALA A 61 1.42 3.11 -14.01
C ALA A 61 2.43 4.21 -13.65
N GLU A 62 2.63 4.44 -12.35
CA GLU A 62 3.45 5.50 -11.80
C GLU A 62 4.60 4.90 -10.97
N HIS A 63 5.78 5.53 -10.98
CA HIS A 63 6.93 5.00 -10.23
C HIS A 63 7.01 5.56 -8.80
N THR A 64 6.70 6.85 -8.58
CA THR A 64 6.62 7.51 -7.26
C THR A 64 5.67 8.72 -7.31
N GLN A 65 4.84 8.95 -6.29
CA GLN A 65 4.04 10.19 -6.13
C GLN A 65 3.28 10.69 -7.37
N VAL A 66 2.65 9.79 -8.13
CA VAL A 66 1.90 10.12 -9.39
C VAL A 66 2.81 10.46 -10.59
N GLN A 67 4.13 10.33 -10.48
CA GLN A 67 5.04 10.49 -11.61
C GLN A 67 5.02 9.23 -12.49
N PHE A 68 4.71 9.39 -13.77
CA PHE A 68 4.80 8.30 -14.74
C PHE A 68 6.26 7.98 -15.08
N PHE A 69 6.49 6.77 -15.57
CA PHE A 69 7.78 6.34 -16.11
C PHE A 69 8.25 7.22 -17.28
N THR A 70 9.55 7.46 -17.36
CA THR A 70 10.18 8.26 -18.43
C THR A 70 10.31 7.45 -19.72
N GLU A 71 10.42 8.11 -20.88
CA GLU A 71 10.67 7.40 -22.14
C GLU A 71 11.94 6.53 -22.09
N SER A 72 12.97 6.95 -21.34
CA SER A 72 14.17 6.15 -21.08
C SER A 72 13.85 4.86 -20.33
N ASP A 73 12.98 4.90 -19.32
CA ASP A 73 12.61 3.70 -18.57
C ASP A 73 11.91 2.68 -19.48
N TRP A 74 11.02 3.16 -20.35
CA TRP A 74 10.37 2.30 -21.33
C TRP A 74 11.33 1.68 -22.34
N LYS A 75 12.37 2.42 -22.75
CA LYS A 75 13.41 1.91 -23.65
C LYS A 75 14.32 0.89 -22.97
N GLU A 76 14.65 1.11 -21.69
CA GLU A 76 15.59 0.28 -20.94
C GLU A 76 14.93 -1.01 -20.39
N PHE A 77 13.72 -0.90 -19.84
CA PHE A 77 13.05 -2.00 -19.13
C PHE A 77 11.88 -2.61 -19.90
N GLY A 78 11.45 -1.99 -21.00
CA GLY A 78 10.35 -2.47 -21.84
C GLY A 78 9.00 -1.86 -21.47
N ASN A 79 7.93 -2.63 -21.64
CA ASN A 79 6.57 -2.15 -21.40
C ASN A 79 6.28 -1.98 -19.91
N MET A 80 6.35 -0.74 -19.40
CA MET A 80 6.11 -0.41 -17.99
C MET A 80 4.67 -0.66 -17.52
N GLU A 81 3.73 -0.96 -18.43
CA GLU A 81 2.40 -1.45 -18.06
C GLU A 81 2.39 -2.94 -17.65
N LEU A 82 3.51 -3.67 -17.81
CA LEU A 82 3.65 -5.07 -17.43
C LEU A 82 4.49 -5.27 -16.17
N GLU A 83 4.12 -6.25 -15.35
CA GLU A 83 4.81 -6.51 -14.08
C GLU A 83 6.28 -6.90 -14.26
N ALA A 84 6.62 -7.67 -15.30
CA ALA A 84 7.99 -8.08 -15.55
C ALA A 84 8.94 -6.87 -15.68
N SER A 85 8.53 -5.86 -16.46
CA SER A 85 9.29 -4.62 -16.65
C SER A 85 9.31 -3.75 -15.39
N ARG A 86 8.18 -3.64 -14.67
CA ARG A 86 8.12 -2.86 -13.42
C ARG A 86 8.97 -3.45 -12.31
N LEU A 87 8.96 -4.77 -12.15
CA LEU A 87 9.79 -5.42 -11.14
C LEU A 87 11.27 -5.25 -11.49
N ARG A 88 11.65 -5.45 -12.76
CA ARG A 88 13.02 -5.19 -13.21
C ARG A 88 13.44 -3.74 -12.96
N PHE A 89 12.61 -2.75 -13.29
CA PHE A 89 12.84 -1.35 -12.96
C PHE A 89 13.04 -1.13 -11.46
N THR A 90 12.16 -1.70 -10.63
CA THR A 90 12.22 -1.57 -9.16
C THR A 90 13.52 -2.13 -8.62
N LEU A 91 13.91 -3.33 -9.05
CA LEU A 91 15.16 -3.99 -8.67
C LEU A 91 16.40 -3.23 -9.19
N THR A 92 16.32 -2.52 -10.31
CA THR A 92 17.46 -1.75 -10.81
C THR A 92 17.56 -0.37 -10.19
N ARG A 93 16.44 0.34 -10.01
CA ARG A 93 16.41 1.75 -9.60
C ARG A 93 16.31 1.97 -8.10
N TYR A 94 15.81 0.98 -7.35
CA TYR A 94 15.62 1.06 -5.90
C TYR A 94 16.40 -0.05 -5.16
N PRO A 95 17.74 -0.07 -5.25
CA PRO A 95 18.58 -1.09 -4.59
C PRO A 95 18.38 -1.16 -3.08
N GLU A 96 18.00 -0.05 -2.44
CA GLU A 96 17.66 0.02 -1.01
C GLU A 96 16.44 -0.82 -0.62
N ARG A 97 15.61 -1.24 -1.59
CA ARG A 97 14.49 -2.15 -1.38
C ARG A 97 14.83 -3.61 -1.67
N GLY A 98 16.07 -3.90 -2.06
CA GLY A 98 16.51 -5.26 -2.36
C GLY A 98 16.63 -6.15 -1.12
N PRO A 99 17.10 -7.40 -1.30
CA PRO A 99 17.35 -8.32 -0.20
C PRO A 99 18.29 -7.75 0.87
N PRO A 100 18.07 -8.06 2.15
CA PRO A 100 19.02 -7.74 3.21
C PRO A 100 20.40 -8.30 2.92
N LEU A 101 21.45 -7.59 3.34
CA LEU A 101 22.84 -8.02 3.21
C LEU A 101 23.07 -9.43 3.80
N ALA A 102 22.36 -9.76 4.88
CA ALA A 102 22.42 -11.08 5.50
C ALA A 102 22.06 -12.22 4.54
N CYS A 103 21.18 -11.97 3.56
CA CYS A 103 20.75 -12.97 2.59
C CYS A 103 21.73 -13.22 1.44
N GLU A 104 22.80 -12.43 1.33
CA GLU A 104 23.69 -12.47 0.17
C GLU A 104 24.32 -13.86 -0.07
N THR A 105 24.80 -14.51 0.99
CA THR A 105 25.43 -15.82 0.90
C THR A 105 24.43 -16.88 0.43
N THR A 106 23.25 -16.91 1.07
CA THR A 106 22.18 -17.86 0.76
C THR A 106 21.66 -17.68 -0.67
N LEU A 107 21.53 -16.43 -1.13
CA LEU A 107 21.15 -16.14 -2.51
C LEU A 107 22.23 -16.52 -3.52
N LYS A 108 23.52 -16.35 -3.21
CA LYS A 108 24.60 -16.82 -4.10
C LYS A 108 24.62 -18.34 -4.23
N LEU A 109 24.40 -19.05 -3.12
CA LEU A 109 24.28 -20.51 -3.13
C LEU A 109 23.09 -20.94 -3.99
N LEU A 110 21.91 -20.33 -3.80
CA LEU A 110 20.74 -20.56 -4.65
C LEU A 110 21.06 -20.37 -6.13
N LEU A 111 21.68 -19.24 -6.48
CA LEU A 111 22.00 -18.89 -7.87
C LEU A 111 23.09 -19.78 -8.48
N SER A 112 23.82 -20.57 -7.68
CA SER A 112 24.76 -21.57 -8.19
C SER A 112 24.10 -22.90 -8.57
N GLU A 113 22.86 -23.12 -8.13
CA GLU A 113 22.13 -24.36 -8.40
C GLU A 113 21.57 -24.42 -9.82
N THR A 114 21.29 -25.64 -10.30
CA THR A 114 20.68 -25.84 -11.63
C THR A 114 19.23 -25.39 -11.68
N SER A 115 18.42 -25.67 -10.66
CA SER A 115 17.03 -25.19 -10.55
C SER A 115 16.84 -24.41 -9.25
N ILE A 116 16.61 -23.11 -9.39
CA ILE A 116 16.37 -22.25 -8.24
C ILE A 116 15.00 -22.50 -7.63
N LEU A 117 14.00 -22.87 -8.44
CA LEU A 117 12.66 -23.13 -7.91
C LEU A 117 12.66 -24.37 -7.02
N LYS A 118 13.38 -25.43 -7.38
CA LYS A 118 13.50 -26.63 -6.52
C LYS A 118 14.31 -26.34 -5.26
N LYS A 119 15.46 -25.68 -5.40
CA LYS A 119 16.32 -25.39 -4.24
C LYS A 119 15.65 -24.44 -3.25
N TRP A 120 14.79 -23.53 -3.70
CA TRP A 120 14.10 -22.57 -2.85
C TRP A 120 13.45 -23.21 -1.61
N LEU A 121 12.85 -24.40 -1.78
CA LEU A 121 12.22 -25.15 -0.68
C LEU A 121 13.17 -25.48 0.47
N GLU A 122 14.45 -25.68 0.18
CA GLU A 122 15.45 -26.05 1.17
C GLU A 122 15.99 -24.84 1.94
N ILE A 123 15.92 -23.64 1.34
CA ILE A 123 16.60 -22.44 1.85
C ILE A 123 15.64 -21.33 2.29
N VAL A 124 14.34 -21.42 2.00
CA VAL A 124 13.37 -20.36 2.31
C VAL A 124 13.33 -20.05 3.81
N GLY A 125 13.52 -21.06 4.66
CA GLY A 125 13.59 -20.88 6.11
C GLY A 125 14.80 -20.04 6.54
N ASP A 126 15.96 -20.23 5.90
CA ASP A 126 17.17 -19.45 6.17
C ASP A 126 16.97 -17.99 5.73
N ILE A 127 16.42 -17.77 4.53
CA ILE A 127 16.08 -16.43 4.02
C ILE A 127 15.11 -15.71 4.97
N GLN A 128 14.07 -16.40 5.46
CA GLN A 128 13.12 -15.82 6.43
C GLN A 128 13.81 -15.42 7.74
N ASN A 129 14.72 -16.25 8.25
CA ASN A 129 15.45 -15.96 9.48
C ASN A 129 16.40 -14.77 9.31
N GLU A 130 17.15 -14.72 8.21
CA GLU A 130 18.05 -13.62 7.87
C GLU A 130 17.27 -12.29 7.69
N SER A 131 16.15 -12.32 6.97
CA SER A 131 15.26 -11.17 6.81
C SER A 131 14.68 -10.70 8.14
N LYS A 132 14.26 -11.63 9.00
CA LYS A 132 13.76 -11.30 10.34
C LYS A 132 14.84 -10.65 11.20
N GLN A 133 16.07 -11.15 11.14
CA GLN A 133 17.20 -10.56 11.87
C GLN A 133 17.47 -9.13 11.39
N ALA A 134 17.54 -8.90 10.09
CA ALA A 134 17.77 -7.58 9.52
C ALA A 134 16.67 -6.58 9.91
N MET A 135 15.41 -7.02 9.94
CA MET A 135 14.29 -6.20 10.44
C MET A 135 14.43 -5.88 11.93
N MET A 136 14.82 -6.86 12.75
CA MET A 136 15.03 -6.64 14.20
C MET A 136 16.16 -5.65 14.48
N GLU A 137 17.24 -5.71 13.70
CA GLU A 137 18.35 -4.74 13.79
C GLU A 137 17.88 -3.32 13.47
N ALA A 138 17.13 -3.14 12.37
CA ALA A 138 16.54 -1.85 12.01
C ALA A 138 15.56 -1.35 13.07
N HIS A 139 14.67 -2.22 13.56
CA HIS A 139 13.74 -1.92 14.64
C HIS A 139 14.45 -1.47 15.92
N ASN A 140 15.52 -2.16 16.33
CA ASN A 140 16.27 -1.83 17.54
C ASN A 140 17.02 -0.50 17.37
N ALA A 141 17.57 -0.24 16.18
CA ALA A 141 18.18 1.04 15.85
C ALA A 141 17.16 2.21 15.86
N MET A 142 15.91 1.96 15.44
CA MET A 142 14.82 2.92 15.59
C MET A 142 14.47 3.14 17.07
N LEU A 143 14.35 2.07 17.86
CA LEU A 143 14.08 2.19 19.31
C LEU A 143 15.16 2.98 20.05
N SER A 144 16.43 2.78 19.71
CA SER A 144 17.54 3.50 20.37
C SER A 144 17.56 5.02 20.10
N GLN A 145 16.73 5.52 19.17
CA GLN A 145 16.54 6.96 18.98
C GLN A 145 15.70 7.60 20.08
N HIS A 146 14.93 6.80 20.83
CA HIS A 146 14.15 7.28 21.96
C HIS A 146 15.06 7.29 23.21
N SER A 147 15.11 8.41 23.94
CA SER A 147 15.79 8.46 25.24
C SER A 147 15.07 7.57 26.25
N ASP A 148 15.82 6.79 27.03
CA ASP A 148 15.31 5.88 28.04
C ASP A 148 14.23 6.52 28.93
N GLU A 149 13.11 5.80 29.08
CA GLU A 149 12.14 5.91 30.18
C GLU A 149 11.26 7.16 30.28
N ARG A 150 10.26 7.33 29.40
CA ARG A 150 8.91 7.80 29.80
C ARG A 150 7.84 7.12 28.97
N GLU A 151 6.72 6.75 29.60
CA GLU A 151 5.52 6.39 28.87
C GLU A 151 5.21 7.48 27.84
N PRO A 152 4.97 7.13 26.57
CA PRO A 152 4.82 8.11 25.52
C PRO A 152 3.52 8.92 25.72
N ASN A 153 3.67 10.14 26.24
CA ASN A 153 2.58 11.02 26.65
C ASN A 153 2.39 12.23 25.71
N THR A 154 3.24 12.40 24.70
CA THR A 154 3.12 13.43 23.66
C THR A 154 3.37 12.84 22.27
N LYS A 155 2.96 13.52 21.20
CA LYS A 155 3.21 13.04 19.83
C LYS A 155 4.70 12.86 19.53
N GLU A 156 5.53 13.78 20.04
CA GLU A 156 6.98 13.81 19.83
C GLU A 156 7.65 12.54 20.34
N SER A 157 7.10 11.93 21.41
CA SER A 157 7.61 10.67 21.95
C SER A 157 7.47 9.48 20.99
N PHE A 158 6.59 9.58 19.99
CA PHE A 158 6.44 8.59 18.92
C PHE A 158 7.21 8.96 17.65
N VAL A 159 7.63 10.21 17.47
CA VAL A 159 8.23 10.64 16.22
C VAL A 159 9.64 10.05 16.08
N THR A 160 9.81 9.17 15.09
CA THR A 160 11.08 8.45 14.86
C THR A 160 11.56 8.64 13.43
N VAL A 161 12.87 8.77 13.24
CA VAL A 161 13.47 8.78 11.89
C VAL A 161 13.57 7.33 11.38
N PRO A 162 13.14 7.04 10.14
CA PRO A 162 13.18 5.69 9.60
C PRO A 162 14.63 5.20 9.49
N VAL A 163 14.85 3.97 9.92
CA VAL A 163 16.11 3.24 9.71
C VAL A 163 15.79 2.02 8.86
N GLY A 164 16.36 1.98 7.67
CA GLY A 164 16.26 0.81 6.79
C GLY A 164 17.25 -0.29 7.19
N TYR A 165 16.95 -1.53 6.80
CA TYR A 165 17.94 -2.59 6.85
C TYR A 165 19.02 -2.37 5.78
N VAL A 166 20.21 -2.90 6.03
CA VAL A 166 21.36 -2.73 5.12
C VAL A 166 21.21 -3.63 3.90
N THR A 167 21.37 -3.05 2.72
CA THR A 167 21.47 -3.74 1.42
C THR A 167 22.89 -3.65 0.87
N ASN A 168 23.30 -4.59 0.02
CA ASN A 168 24.57 -4.52 -0.70
C ASN A 168 24.38 -3.76 -2.03
N ASP A 169 25.28 -2.87 -2.44
CA ASP A 169 25.24 -2.27 -3.79
C ASP A 169 25.37 -3.33 -4.90
N LYS A 170 25.98 -4.49 -4.61
CA LYS A 170 26.02 -5.68 -5.49
C LYS A 170 24.73 -6.52 -5.46
N SER A 171 23.77 -6.20 -4.59
CA SER A 171 22.49 -6.93 -4.51
C SER A 171 21.67 -6.82 -5.79
N VAL A 172 21.85 -5.72 -6.54
CA VAL A 172 21.15 -5.47 -7.81
C VAL A 172 21.36 -6.62 -8.79
N ASP A 173 22.59 -7.12 -8.91
CA ASP A 173 22.91 -8.23 -9.82
C ASP A 173 22.26 -9.53 -9.33
N LEU A 174 22.35 -9.83 -8.03
CA LEU A 174 21.78 -11.06 -7.45
C LEU A 174 20.25 -11.11 -7.58
N GLN A 175 19.56 -10.01 -7.27
CA GLN A 175 18.10 -9.97 -7.32
C GLN A 175 17.56 -10.00 -8.76
N LEU A 176 18.27 -9.38 -9.71
CA LEU A 176 17.93 -9.48 -11.13
C LEU A 176 18.16 -10.89 -11.65
N GLN A 177 19.29 -11.52 -11.33
CA GLN A 177 19.54 -12.92 -11.70
C GLN A 177 18.48 -13.85 -11.10
N LEU A 178 18.11 -13.65 -9.83
CA LEU A 178 17.06 -14.42 -9.18
C LEU A 178 15.73 -14.27 -9.91
N TRP A 179 15.35 -13.05 -10.28
CA TRP A 179 14.12 -12.78 -11.01
C TRP A 179 14.11 -13.43 -12.40
N GLU A 180 15.15 -13.19 -13.20
CA GLU A 180 15.23 -13.69 -14.57
C GLU A 180 15.28 -15.21 -14.64
N ARG A 181 16.02 -15.86 -13.71
CA ARG A 181 16.05 -17.32 -13.61
C ARG A 181 14.70 -17.88 -13.16
N ALA A 182 14.02 -17.24 -12.22
CA ALA A 182 12.72 -17.71 -11.72
C ALA A 182 11.66 -17.63 -12.81
N LEU A 183 11.69 -16.53 -13.59
CA LEU A 183 10.86 -16.35 -14.77
C LEU A 183 11.14 -17.41 -15.84
N ALA A 184 12.40 -17.70 -16.14
CA ALA A 184 12.76 -18.70 -17.13
C ALA A 184 12.26 -20.10 -16.74
N GLU A 185 12.52 -20.54 -15.51
CA GLU A 185 12.11 -21.87 -15.02
C GLU A 185 10.58 -22.00 -14.97
N ILE A 186 9.84 -21.00 -14.49
CA ILE A 186 8.37 -21.08 -14.47
C ILE A 186 7.78 -21.01 -15.89
N ALA A 187 8.36 -20.22 -16.79
CA ALA A 187 7.86 -20.10 -18.16
C ALA A 187 8.06 -21.41 -18.94
N GLU A 188 9.18 -22.12 -18.72
CA GLU A 188 9.42 -23.44 -19.29
C GLU A 188 8.39 -24.47 -18.80
N ALA A 189 8.10 -24.48 -17.49
CA ALA A 189 7.06 -25.34 -16.91
C ALA A 189 5.67 -25.03 -17.52
N LEU A 190 5.28 -23.75 -17.60
CA LEU A 190 4.00 -23.33 -18.16
C LEU A 190 3.87 -23.62 -19.66
N THR A 191 4.98 -23.55 -20.41
CA THR A 191 5.00 -23.96 -21.83
C THR A 191 4.59 -25.43 -21.98
N SER A 192 4.98 -26.27 -21.02
CA SER A 192 4.61 -27.69 -20.96
C SER A 192 3.29 -27.95 -20.22
N SER A 193 2.53 -26.89 -19.90
CA SER A 193 1.31 -26.93 -19.07
C SER A 193 1.52 -27.57 -17.69
N GLU A 194 2.74 -27.53 -17.17
CA GLU A 194 3.06 -27.98 -15.83
C GLU A 194 2.77 -26.88 -14.81
N VAL A 195 2.08 -27.25 -13.74
CA VAL A 195 1.76 -26.36 -12.61
C VAL A 195 2.65 -26.60 -11.39
N GLN A 196 3.75 -27.33 -11.59
CA GLN A 196 4.75 -27.55 -10.56
C GLN A 196 5.47 -26.23 -10.27
N ASN A 197 5.98 -26.10 -9.04
CA ASN A 197 6.83 -24.98 -8.64
C ASN A 197 6.20 -23.57 -8.60
N ILE A 198 4.88 -23.45 -8.82
CA ILE A 198 4.15 -22.17 -8.73
C ILE A 198 4.32 -21.52 -7.35
N ASP A 199 4.28 -22.32 -6.29
CA ASP A 199 4.45 -21.83 -4.92
C ASP A 199 5.82 -21.14 -4.75
N GLN A 200 6.90 -21.80 -5.18
CA GLN A 200 8.26 -21.29 -5.08
C GLN A 200 8.45 -20.05 -5.94
N PHE A 201 7.89 -20.03 -7.16
CA PHE A 201 7.89 -18.83 -8.00
C PHE A 201 7.19 -17.64 -7.31
N LEU A 202 6.01 -17.86 -6.72
CA LEU A 202 5.26 -16.82 -6.01
C LEU A 202 5.98 -16.35 -4.74
N GLN A 203 6.67 -17.25 -4.03
CA GLN A 203 7.49 -16.91 -2.87
C GLN A 203 8.68 -16.03 -3.27
N ILE A 204 9.42 -16.41 -4.31
CA ILE A 204 10.52 -15.60 -4.86
C ILE A 204 10.00 -14.23 -5.31
N TYR A 205 8.91 -14.18 -6.07
CA TYR A 205 8.27 -12.92 -6.48
C TYR A 205 7.93 -12.06 -5.26
N SER A 206 7.29 -12.64 -4.24
CA SER A 206 6.88 -11.88 -3.04
C SER A 206 8.09 -11.38 -2.25
N PHE A 207 9.17 -12.17 -2.15
CA PHE A 207 10.43 -11.78 -1.53
C PHE A 207 11.14 -10.65 -2.28
N LEU A 208 11.12 -10.66 -3.62
CA LEU A 208 11.71 -9.59 -4.43
C LEU A 208 10.91 -8.28 -4.32
N LYS A 209 9.59 -8.35 -4.09
CA LYS A 209 8.75 -7.15 -3.87
C LYS A 209 8.88 -6.58 -2.46
N ASP A 210 9.01 -7.47 -1.47
CA ASP A 210 9.17 -7.13 -0.05
C ASP A 210 10.03 -8.21 0.62
N SER A 211 11.33 -7.94 0.74
CA SER A 211 12.29 -8.93 1.26
C SER A 211 12.17 -9.19 2.76
N ILE A 212 11.33 -8.42 3.48
CA ILE A 212 11.07 -8.59 4.90
C ILE A 212 9.71 -9.26 5.13
N GLY A 213 8.64 -8.65 4.62
CA GLY A 213 7.27 -9.08 4.85
C GLY A 213 6.70 -10.03 3.79
N GLY A 214 7.32 -10.13 2.61
CA GLY A 214 6.78 -10.83 1.45
C GLY A 214 6.60 -12.33 1.65
N LEU A 215 7.43 -12.95 2.49
CA LEU A 215 7.34 -14.37 2.83
C LEU A 215 6.44 -14.66 4.05
N ASN A 216 5.94 -13.63 4.73
CA ASN A 216 5.07 -13.75 5.90
C ASN A 216 3.57 -13.69 5.53
N VAL A 217 3.24 -14.07 4.30
CA VAL A 217 1.88 -14.02 3.74
C VAL A 217 1.34 -15.43 3.49
N SER A 218 0.01 -15.56 3.40
CA SER A 218 -0.59 -16.82 2.98
C SER A 218 -0.48 -16.99 1.46
N PHE A 219 0.26 -18.00 1.02
CA PHE A 219 0.44 -18.31 -0.41
C PHE A 219 -0.71 -19.14 -1.00
N GLN A 220 -1.43 -19.92 -0.19
CA GLN A 220 -2.48 -20.82 -0.69
C GLN A 220 -3.55 -20.13 -1.54
N PRO A 221 -4.13 -18.97 -1.15
CA PRO A 221 -5.07 -18.25 -2.00
C PRO A 221 -4.41 -17.73 -3.29
N ARG A 222 -3.14 -17.30 -3.23
CA ARG A 222 -2.40 -16.78 -4.38
C ARG A 222 -2.14 -17.88 -5.41
N ILE A 223 -1.69 -19.05 -4.96
CA ILE A 223 -1.46 -20.22 -5.82
C ILE A 223 -2.73 -20.60 -6.55
N ALA A 224 -3.86 -20.73 -5.84
CA ALA A 224 -5.14 -21.08 -6.45
C ALA A 224 -5.60 -20.05 -7.50
N LEU A 225 -5.44 -18.75 -7.20
CA LEU A 225 -5.79 -17.67 -8.14
C LEU A 225 -4.84 -17.61 -9.34
N PHE A 226 -3.54 -17.85 -9.13
CA PHE A 226 -2.55 -17.93 -10.20
C PHE A 226 -2.87 -19.09 -11.16
N GLN A 227 -3.11 -20.28 -10.62
CA GLN A 227 -3.49 -21.46 -11.39
C GLN A 227 -4.78 -21.21 -12.19
N ARG A 228 -5.78 -20.57 -11.57
CA ARG A 228 -7.03 -20.21 -12.26
C ARG A 228 -6.78 -19.25 -13.43
N LEU A 229 -5.96 -18.21 -13.24
CA LEU A 229 -5.61 -17.26 -14.31
C LEU A 229 -4.90 -17.97 -15.47
N ILE A 230 -3.92 -18.83 -15.17
CA ILE A 230 -3.20 -19.62 -16.19
C ILE A 230 -4.15 -20.55 -16.94
N GLN A 231 -5.02 -21.26 -16.23
CA GLN A 231 -6.01 -22.14 -16.85
C GLN A 231 -6.95 -21.37 -17.78
N ASP A 232 -7.43 -20.21 -17.37
CA ASP A 232 -8.30 -19.36 -18.19
C ASP A 232 -7.56 -18.80 -19.41
N VAL A 233 -6.25 -18.49 -19.29
CA VAL A 233 -5.41 -18.15 -20.44
C VAL A 233 -5.38 -19.32 -21.44
N HIS A 234 -5.01 -20.53 -21.00
CA HIS A 234 -4.98 -21.71 -21.87
C HIS A 234 -6.33 -21.98 -22.54
N ASN A 235 -7.42 -21.88 -21.78
CA ASN A 235 -8.78 -22.12 -22.29
C ASN A 235 -9.21 -21.08 -23.34
N THR A 236 -8.73 -19.84 -23.23
CA THR A 236 -9.10 -18.76 -24.15
C THR A 236 -8.32 -18.80 -25.46
N ILE A 237 -7.11 -19.38 -25.45
CA ILE A 237 -6.23 -19.49 -26.63
C ILE A 237 -5.72 -20.93 -26.82
N PRO A 238 -6.60 -21.92 -26.96
CA PRO A 238 -6.23 -23.34 -26.93
C PRO A 238 -5.27 -23.73 -28.07
N ASP A 239 -5.38 -23.07 -29.22
CA ASP A 239 -4.59 -23.39 -30.42
C ASP A 239 -3.33 -22.53 -30.58
N LYS A 240 -3.06 -21.62 -29.64
CA LYS A 240 -1.94 -20.67 -29.74
C LYS A 240 -0.73 -21.17 -28.95
N ILE A 241 0.33 -21.53 -29.66
CA ILE A 241 1.64 -21.79 -29.06
C ILE A 241 2.29 -20.44 -28.71
N LEU A 242 2.44 -20.17 -27.42
CA LEU A 242 3.16 -18.99 -26.93
C LEU A 242 4.65 -19.27 -26.82
N SER A 243 5.47 -18.26 -27.07
CA SER A 243 6.91 -18.34 -26.81
C SER A 243 7.19 -18.32 -25.31
N THR A 244 8.36 -18.83 -24.91
CA THR A 244 8.84 -18.75 -23.52
C THR A 244 8.86 -17.31 -23.01
N GLU A 245 9.25 -16.34 -23.86
CA GLU A 245 9.25 -14.92 -23.48
C GLU A 245 7.83 -14.39 -23.20
N THR A 246 6.83 -14.79 -23.99
CA THR A 246 5.43 -14.43 -23.67
C THR A 246 4.99 -15.07 -22.36
N TRP A 247 5.37 -16.33 -22.09
CA TRP A 247 5.06 -17.00 -20.83
C TRP A 247 5.73 -16.33 -19.62
N LYS A 248 6.93 -15.79 -19.74
CA LYS A 248 7.56 -14.98 -18.68
C LYS A 248 6.68 -13.76 -18.33
N LEU A 249 6.21 -13.03 -19.34
CA LEU A 249 5.35 -11.86 -19.15
C LEU A 249 4.02 -12.26 -18.50
N VAL A 250 3.39 -13.35 -18.97
CA VAL A 250 2.16 -13.89 -18.40
C VAL A 250 2.35 -14.31 -16.94
N ALA A 251 3.42 -15.05 -16.63
CA ALA A 251 3.72 -15.49 -15.27
C ALA A 251 3.94 -14.31 -14.31
N ALA A 252 4.71 -13.30 -14.73
CA ALA A 252 4.91 -12.08 -13.94
C ALA A 252 3.58 -11.36 -13.66
N GLN A 253 2.75 -11.17 -14.68
CA GLN A 253 1.45 -10.49 -14.51
C GLN A 253 0.52 -11.33 -13.64
N CYS A 254 0.44 -12.64 -13.83
CA CYS A 254 -0.33 -13.53 -12.96
C CYS A 254 0.15 -13.48 -11.50
N ALA A 255 1.45 -13.34 -11.23
CA ALA A 255 1.97 -13.19 -9.88
C ALA A 255 1.49 -11.90 -9.20
N ALA A 256 1.51 -10.77 -9.93
CA ALA A 256 0.94 -9.51 -9.45
C ALA A 256 -0.57 -9.60 -9.22
N GLU A 257 -1.33 -10.08 -10.21
CA GLU A 257 -2.79 -10.16 -10.14
C GLU A 257 -3.26 -11.11 -9.04
N SER A 258 -2.66 -12.30 -8.93
CA SER A 258 -3.01 -13.26 -7.88
C SER A 258 -2.68 -12.74 -6.48
N SER A 259 -1.58 -11.99 -6.34
CA SER A 259 -1.21 -11.34 -5.08
C SER A 259 -2.23 -10.27 -4.68
N PHE A 260 -2.71 -9.48 -5.63
CA PHE A 260 -3.77 -8.50 -5.38
C PHE A 260 -5.08 -9.20 -5.02
N LEU A 261 -5.56 -10.10 -5.87
CA LEU A 261 -6.82 -10.84 -5.71
C LEU A 261 -6.89 -11.63 -4.40
N ALA A 262 -5.76 -12.08 -3.86
CA ALA A 262 -5.68 -12.79 -2.59
C ALA A 262 -5.98 -11.91 -1.35
N ILE A 263 -6.05 -10.58 -1.50
CA ILE A 263 -6.45 -9.68 -0.41
C ILE A 263 -7.91 -9.98 -0.04
N GLU A 264 -8.13 -10.51 1.16
CA GLU A 264 -9.45 -10.98 1.63
C GLU A 264 -10.56 -9.94 1.46
N LYS A 265 -10.22 -8.65 1.64
CA LYS A 265 -11.17 -7.55 1.55
C LYS A 265 -11.72 -7.32 0.14
N LEU A 266 -11.03 -7.79 -0.90
CA LEU A 266 -11.52 -7.72 -2.28
C LEU A 266 -12.75 -8.60 -2.54
N LYS A 267 -13.07 -9.55 -1.64
CA LYS A 267 -14.36 -10.26 -1.67
C LYS A 267 -15.55 -9.36 -1.31
N LYS A 268 -15.28 -8.14 -0.83
CA LYS A 268 -16.29 -7.16 -0.36
C LYS A 268 -16.07 -5.78 -1.00
N VAL A 269 -15.53 -5.72 -2.21
CA VAL A 269 -15.49 -4.48 -3.00
C VAL A 269 -16.92 -3.96 -3.13
N SER A 270 -17.09 -2.67 -2.90
CA SER A 270 -18.39 -2.00 -2.90
C SER A 270 -18.56 -1.09 -4.11
N TYR A 271 -17.46 -0.72 -4.75
CA TYR A 271 -17.44 0.14 -5.93
C TYR A 271 -16.12 -0.05 -6.68
N ILE A 272 -16.16 -0.05 -8.01
CA ILE A 272 -14.96 0.01 -8.85
C ILE A 272 -15.07 1.27 -9.70
N HIS A 273 -14.12 2.19 -9.49
CA HIS A 273 -14.03 3.41 -10.26
C HIS A 273 -13.02 3.28 -11.41
N PHE A 274 -13.41 3.69 -12.62
CA PHE A 274 -12.51 3.83 -13.76
C PHE A 274 -12.23 5.30 -14.01
N THR A 275 -10.96 5.66 -14.06
CA THR A 275 -10.52 7.04 -14.32
C THR A 275 -9.23 7.05 -15.10
N ASN A 276 -9.16 7.85 -16.17
CA ASN A 276 -7.99 7.91 -17.06
C ASN A 276 -7.57 6.50 -17.50
N HIS A 277 -6.39 6.04 -17.06
CA HIS A 277 -5.85 4.70 -17.29
C HIS A 277 -6.04 3.71 -16.13
N GLN A 278 -6.58 4.19 -15.01
CA GLN A 278 -6.59 3.50 -13.72
C GLN A 278 -7.93 2.83 -13.40
N VAL A 279 -7.85 1.70 -12.72
CA VAL A 279 -8.97 1.10 -11.99
C VAL A 279 -8.72 1.20 -10.48
N LEU A 280 -9.72 1.72 -9.76
CA LEU A 280 -9.68 1.98 -8.32
C LEU A 280 -10.77 1.16 -7.59
N PRO A 281 -10.41 0.00 -7.01
CA PRO A 281 -11.36 -0.81 -6.24
C PRO A 281 -11.53 -0.26 -4.82
N TYR A 282 -12.77 0.08 -4.45
CA TYR A 282 -13.12 0.62 -3.14
C TYR A 282 -13.83 -0.39 -2.26
N VAL A 283 -13.44 -0.41 -1.00
CA VAL A 283 -14.05 -1.20 0.08
C VAL A 283 -14.46 -0.27 1.22
N TYR A 284 -15.40 -0.69 2.06
CA TYR A 284 -15.67 0.02 3.31
C TYR A 284 -14.89 -0.59 4.47
N VAL A 285 -14.14 0.22 5.20
CA VAL A 285 -13.39 -0.18 6.40
C VAL A 285 -13.96 0.44 7.65
N SER A 286 -13.92 -0.33 8.74
CA SER A 286 -14.30 0.12 10.07
C SER A 286 -13.33 1.18 10.59
N LEU A 287 -13.88 2.24 11.17
CA LEU A 287 -13.15 3.26 11.92
C LEU A 287 -12.65 2.70 13.28
N ARG A 288 -13.36 1.73 13.86
CA ARG A 288 -12.89 0.99 15.05
C ARG A 288 -11.58 0.27 14.75
N LYS A 289 -10.64 0.34 15.70
CA LYS A 289 -9.32 -0.33 15.66
C LYS A 289 -8.53 -0.05 14.36
N LEU A 290 -8.76 1.09 13.71
CA LEU A 290 -8.02 1.47 12.50
C LEU A 290 -6.63 1.97 12.92
N PRO A 291 -5.52 1.32 12.53
CA PRO A 291 -4.20 1.84 12.85
C PRO A 291 -3.89 3.13 12.07
N ARG A 292 -2.89 3.86 12.57
CA ARG A 292 -2.34 5.04 11.91
C ARG A 292 -0.83 5.08 12.08
N ALA A 293 -0.16 5.63 11.09
CA ALA A 293 1.27 5.90 11.12
C ALA A 293 1.59 7.38 11.31
N GLU A 294 0.89 8.28 10.61
CA GLU A 294 1.16 9.72 10.64
C GLU A 294 0.21 10.47 11.58
N PHE A 295 0.72 11.40 12.37
CA PHE A 295 -0.10 12.34 13.13
C PHE A 295 -0.77 13.35 12.21
N SER A 296 -1.94 13.84 12.61
CA SER A 296 -2.70 14.80 11.82
C SER A 296 -2.23 16.21 12.11
N VAL A 297 -2.54 17.12 11.18
CA VAL A 297 -2.35 18.55 11.39
C VAL A 297 -3.66 19.11 11.95
N PRO A 298 -3.72 19.55 13.23
CA PRO A 298 -4.97 19.97 13.88
C PRO A 298 -5.79 20.95 13.05
N LYS A 299 -5.19 22.05 12.61
CA LYS A 299 -5.86 23.05 11.76
C LYS A 299 -6.46 22.44 10.48
N ARG A 300 -5.72 21.56 9.81
CA ARG A 300 -6.21 20.92 8.57
C ARG A 300 -7.37 19.97 8.84
N VAL A 301 -7.36 19.29 9.98
CA VAL A 301 -8.47 18.44 10.41
C VAL A 301 -9.73 19.27 10.63
N LEU A 302 -9.62 20.43 11.30
CA LEU A 302 -10.75 21.33 11.52
C LEU A 302 -11.32 21.88 10.19
N GLU A 303 -10.46 22.29 9.26
CA GLU A 303 -10.89 22.71 7.91
C GLU A 303 -11.69 21.61 7.19
N ILE A 304 -11.19 20.36 7.21
CA ILE A 304 -11.86 19.21 6.60
C ILE A 304 -13.19 18.91 7.32
N ALA A 305 -13.22 18.94 8.64
CA ALA A 305 -14.43 18.69 9.43
C ALA A 305 -15.51 19.76 9.13
N MET A 306 -15.10 21.02 9.00
CA MET A 306 -16.00 22.10 8.60
C MET A 306 -16.53 21.94 7.18
N GLU A 307 -15.68 21.55 6.23
CA GLU A 307 -16.10 21.24 4.85
C GLU A 307 -17.12 20.10 4.84
N MET A 308 -16.90 19.04 5.63
CA MET A 308 -17.84 17.92 5.74
C MET A 308 -19.20 18.35 6.28
N VAL A 309 -19.20 19.14 7.37
CA VAL A 309 -20.45 19.62 7.99
C VAL A 309 -21.19 20.58 7.07
N SER A 310 -20.49 21.53 6.44
CA SER A 310 -21.11 22.54 5.56
C SER A 310 -21.72 21.94 4.30
N ASN A 311 -21.17 20.81 3.82
CA ASN A 311 -21.67 20.10 2.63
C ASN A 311 -22.64 18.96 2.96
N SER A 312 -23.05 18.82 4.22
CA SER A 312 -23.99 17.80 4.68
C SER A 312 -25.33 18.42 5.08
N THR A 313 -26.40 17.63 4.98
CA THR A 313 -27.69 17.93 5.60
C THR A 313 -27.98 16.89 6.70
N PRO A 314 -28.96 17.14 7.60
CA PRO A 314 -29.34 16.15 8.61
C PRO A 314 -29.76 14.79 8.00
N GLU A 315 -30.30 14.80 6.79
CA GLU A 315 -30.78 13.63 6.06
C GLU A 315 -29.68 12.93 5.24
N ARG A 316 -28.68 13.69 4.77
CA ARG A 316 -27.63 13.17 3.89
C ARG A 316 -26.25 13.77 4.21
N LEU A 317 -25.32 12.89 4.56
CA LEU A 317 -23.90 13.22 4.71
C LEU A 317 -23.27 13.56 3.36
N CYS A 318 -22.20 14.37 3.39
CA CYS A 318 -21.40 14.66 2.21
C CYS A 318 -20.65 13.42 1.71
N ASP A 319 -20.34 13.40 0.41
CA ASP A 319 -19.42 12.40 -0.14
C ASP A 319 -17.98 12.72 0.30
N ILE A 320 -17.23 11.71 0.75
CA ILE A 320 -15.88 11.87 1.27
C ILE A 320 -14.90 11.17 0.33
N ALA A 321 -13.79 11.84 0.02
CA ALA A 321 -12.70 11.24 -0.73
C ALA A 321 -12.17 9.98 0.00
N PRO A 322 -12.07 8.82 -0.67
CA PRO A 322 -11.69 7.57 -0.02
C PRO A 322 -10.26 7.65 0.54
N ILE A 323 -10.05 7.04 1.70
CA ILE A 323 -8.70 6.85 2.25
C ILE A 323 -7.96 5.78 1.44
N THR A 324 -6.63 5.71 1.50
CA THR A 324 -5.86 4.64 0.86
C THR A 324 -5.35 3.68 1.93
N ILE A 325 -5.56 2.38 1.70
CA ILE A 325 -5.09 1.33 2.59
C ILE A 325 -4.28 0.28 1.85
N ALA A 326 -3.32 -0.32 2.55
CA ALA A 326 -2.71 -1.58 2.15
C ALA A 326 -2.90 -2.63 3.25
N TYR A 327 -2.59 -3.88 2.92
CA TYR A 327 -2.49 -4.96 3.89
C TYR A 327 -1.03 -5.38 3.95
N VAL A 328 -0.46 -5.39 5.15
CA VAL A 328 0.94 -5.77 5.39
C VAL A 328 1.03 -6.88 6.43
N ALA A 329 2.10 -7.66 6.36
CA ALA A 329 2.34 -8.73 7.33
C ALA A 329 2.75 -8.10 8.67
N PRO A 330 2.23 -8.62 9.80
CA PRO A 330 2.75 -8.26 11.12
C PRO A 330 4.23 -8.67 11.23
N LEU A 331 5.05 -7.80 11.81
CA LEU A 331 6.50 -8.02 11.95
C LEU A 331 6.90 -8.70 13.27
N LYS A 332 6.10 -8.51 14.34
CA LYS A 332 6.36 -9.08 15.69
C LYS A 332 5.56 -10.33 16.02
N HIS A 333 4.47 -10.58 15.29
CA HIS A 333 3.57 -11.69 15.57
C HIS A 333 3.33 -12.46 14.29
N GLU A 334 3.48 -13.78 14.32
CA GLU A 334 2.94 -14.62 13.25
C GLU A 334 1.42 -14.48 13.26
N GLY A 335 0.83 -14.08 12.14
CA GLY A 335 -0.59 -13.74 12.14
C GLY A 335 -1.13 -13.26 10.81
N LYS A 336 -2.41 -12.90 10.82
CA LYS A 336 -3.11 -12.38 9.65
C LYS A 336 -2.56 -11.00 9.29
N MET A 337 -2.42 -10.76 7.98
CA MET A 337 -2.17 -9.43 7.42
C MET A 337 -3.10 -8.40 8.06
N PHE A 338 -2.56 -7.23 8.43
CA PHE A 338 -3.36 -6.15 8.98
C PHE A 338 -3.42 -4.97 8.01
N LYS A 339 -4.56 -4.26 8.05
CA LYS A 339 -4.76 -3.06 7.24
C LYS A 339 -3.91 -1.91 7.79
N VAL A 340 -3.29 -1.14 6.92
CA VAL A 340 -2.55 0.09 7.26
C VAL A 340 -3.14 1.26 6.50
N VAL A 341 -3.20 2.44 7.13
CA VAL A 341 -3.60 3.68 6.46
C VAL A 341 -2.36 4.29 5.84
N ILE A 342 -2.33 4.34 4.52
CA ILE A 342 -1.24 4.96 3.77
C ILE A 342 -1.57 6.44 3.58
N ASP A 343 -2.77 6.76 3.09
CA ASP A 343 -3.20 8.14 2.88
C ASP A 343 -4.60 8.36 3.47
N GLY A 344 -4.81 9.56 4.01
CA GLY A 344 -6.10 9.99 4.55
C GLY A 344 -6.18 10.05 6.08
N ASN A 345 -5.06 10.07 6.80
CA ASN A 345 -5.04 10.23 8.27
C ASN A 345 -5.86 11.46 8.73
N ASN A 346 -5.65 12.64 8.14
CA ASN A 346 -6.43 13.84 8.45
C ASN A 346 -7.95 13.67 8.23
N ARG A 347 -8.35 12.94 7.18
CA ARG A 347 -9.77 12.68 6.87
C ARG A 347 -10.40 11.75 7.89
N VAL A 348 -9.68 10.70 8.31
CA VAL A 348 -10.15 9.81 9.38
C VAL A 348 -10.27 10.57 10.70
N THR A 349 -9.26 11.38 11.07
CA THR A 349 -9.32 12.20 12.29
C THR A 349 -10.51 13.16 12.27
N ALA A 350 -10.81 13.79 11.12
CA ALA A 350 -11.98 14.67 10.98
C ALA A 350 -13.31 13.93 11.23
N ILE A 351 -13.48 12.73 10.66
CA ILE A 351 -14.68 11.92 10.88
C ILE A 351 -14.81 11.51 12.36
N LEU A 352 -13.70 11.10 12.99
CA LEU A 352 -13.68 10.74 14.41
C LEU A 352 -13.98 11.95 15.31
N LEU A 353 -13.46 13.14 14.97
CA LEU A 353 -13.79 14.38 15.67
C LEU A 353 -15.29 14.65 15.60
N LEU A 354 -15.89 14.57 14.41
CA LEU A 354 -17.33 14.79 14.24
C LEU A 354 -18.17 13.76 15.02
N GLN A 355 -17.71 12.50 15.11
CA GLN A 355 -18.35 11.49 15.95
C GLN A 355 -18.28 11.82 17.43
N PHE A 356 -17.11 12.24 17.91
CA PHE A 356 -16.91 12.65 19.29
C PHE A 356 -17.82 13.83 19.64
N LEU A 357 -17.82 14.89 18.82
CA LEU A 357 -18.69 16.05 19.02
C LEU A 357 -20.18 15.69 18.96
N ALA A 358 -20.56 14.74 18.13
CA ALA A 358 -21.94 14.27 18.04
C ALA A 358 -22.40 13.44 19.26
N ALA A 359 -21.45 12.82 19.97
CA ALA A 359 -21.70 12.09 21.22
C ALA A 359 -21.64 12.99 22.46
N SER A 360 -20.99 14.16 22.38
CA SER A 360 -20.89 15.11 23.47
C SER A 360 -22.24 15.74 23.84
N SER A 361 -22.50 15.85 25.14
CA SER A 361 -23.70 16.50 25.68
C SER A 361 -23.66 18.03 25.58
N SER A 362 -22.46 18.62 25.50
CA SER A 362 -22.22 20.06 25.35
C SER A 362 -20.96 20.32 24.52
N LEU A 363 -20.93 21.46 23.83
CA LEU A 363 -19.78 22.00 23.10
C LEU A 363 -19.13 23.19 23.84
N ASP A 364 -19.38 23.35 25.13
CA ASP A 364 -18.95 24.52 25.91
C ASP A 364 -17.59 24.34 26.59
N SER A 365 -17.19 23.09 26.82
CA SER A 365 -15.91 22.77 27.45
C SER A 365 -15.34 21.47 26.87
N PHE A 366 -14.02 21.42 26.73
CA PHE A 366 -13.31 20.21 26.38
C PHE A 366 -13.16 19.28 27.59
N ASP A 367 -13.66 18.05 27.47
CA ASP A 367 -13.48 16.99 28.46
C ASP A 367 -12.51 15.92 27.92
N VAL A 368 -11.29 15.92 28.45
CA VAL A 368 -10.23 14.95 28.10
C VAL A 368 -10.62 13.53 28.50
N GLY A 369 -11.34 13.36 29.62
CA GLY A 369 -11.81 12.06 30.09
C GLY A 369 -12.86 11.46 29.16
N ALA A 370 -13.80 12.29 28.69
CA ALA A 370 -14.78 11.88 27.68
C ALA A 370 -14.10 11.47 26.36
N LEU A 371 -13.06 12.19 25.94
CA LEU A 371 -12.30 11.82 24.75
C LEU A 371 -11.55 10.49 24.93
N GLN A 372 -10.93 10.27 26.09
CA GLN A 372 -10.25 9.01 26.39
C GLN A 372 -11.24 7.84 26.31
N GLN A 373 -12.40 7.96 26.96
CA GLN A 373 -13.46 6.94 26.91
C GLN A 373 -13.92 6.69 25.47
N PHE A 374 -14.11 7.74 24.66
CA PHE A 374 -14.48 7.62 23.26
C PHE A 374 -13.42 6.84 22.44
N CYS A 375 -12.14 7.12 22.66
CA CYS A 375 -11.06 6.37 22.03
C CYS A 375 -11.05 4.90 22.45
N ASP A 376 -11.25 4.61 23.73
CA ASP A 376 -11.27 3.25 24.28
C ASP A 376 -12.47 2.44 23.73
N ASP A 377 -13.65 3.04 23.66
CA ASP A 377 -14.87 2.43 23.11
C ASP A 377 -14.71 2.01 21.62
N LEU A 378 -13.92 2.77 20.86
CA LEU A 378 -13.58 2.48 19.48
C LEU A 378 -12.35 1.57 19.32
N GLY A 379 -11.66 1.25 20.42
CA GLY A 379 -10.43 0.47 20.45
C GLY A 379 -9.27 1.18 19.74
N LEU A 380 -9.22 2.51 19.82
CA LEU A 380 -8.18 3.36 19.30
C LEU A 380 -7.03 3.42 20.32
N GLY A 381 -5.78 3.25 19.87
CA GLY A 381 -4.61 3.27 20.76
C GLY A 381 -4.12 4.68 21.10
N MET A 382 -3.05 4.77 21.90
CA MET A 382 -2.47 6.04 22.39
C MET A 382 -2.18 7.05 21.27
N LYS A 383 -1.65 6.61 20.12
CA LYS A 383 -1.40 7.50 18.96
C LYS A 383 -2.66 8.23 18.49
N TRP A 384 -3.82 7.58 18.53
CA TRP A 384 -5.10 8.22 18.18
C TRP A 384 -5.57 9.18 19.26
N PHE A 385 -5.47 8.78 20.53
CA PHE A 385 -5.85 9.64 21.66
C PHE A 385 -5.08 10.97 21.63
N LEU A 386 -3.75 10.91 21.55
CA LEU A 386 -2.91 12.11 21.47
C LEU A 386 -3.25 12.97 20.25
N ASP A 387 -3.52 12.34 19.11
CA ASP A 387 -3.87 13.09 17.90
C ASP A 387 -5.22 13.80 18.00
N MET A 388 -6.23 13.10 18.50
CA MET A 388 -7.56 13.64 18.71
C MET A 388 -7.56 14.71 19.80
N LYS A 389 -6.72 14.55 20.83
CA LYS A 389 -6.56 15.52 21.91
C LYS A 389 -6.05 16.85 21.36
N ASP A 390 -4.95 16.84 20.60
CA ASP A 390 -4.42 18.07 20.00
C ASP A 390 -5.43 18.76 19.08
N VAL A 391 -6.21 17.98 18.31
CA VAL A 391 -7.26 18.52 17.43
C VAL A 391 -8.39 19.15 18.24
N ALA A 392 -8.81 18.49 19.33
CA ALA A 392 -9.83 19.02 20.22
C ALA A 392 -9.34 20.29 20.93
N GLU A 393 -8.11 20.31 21.45
CA GLU A 393 -7.52 21.51 22.06
C GLU A 393 -7.44 22.68 21.06
N GLU A 394 -7.08 22.42 19.80
CA GLU A 394 -7.11 23.43 18.72
C GLU A 394 -8.54 23.92 18.45
N LEU A 395 -9.54 23.03 18.46
CA LEU A 395 -10.95 23.39 18.29
C LEU A 395 -11.44 24.29 19.44
N PHE A 396 -11.21 23.86 20.68
CA PHE A 396 -11.73 24.54 21.86
C PHE A 396 -10.98 25.84 22.20
N SER A 397 -9.78 26.05 21.66
CA SER A 397 -9.06 27.33 21.74
C SER A 397 -9.53 28.36 20.71
N ARG A 398 -10.44 27.99 19.79
CA ARG A 398 -10.91 28.85 18.68
C ARG A 398 -12.44 28.97 18.66
N SER A 399 -12.94 30.09 19.16
CA SER A 399 -14.38 30.34 19.24
C SER A 399 -15.08 30.29 17.88
N GLU A 400 -14.39 30.70 16.81
CA GLU A 400 -14.95 30.71 15.45
C GLU A 400 -15.37 29.32 14.95
N TYR A 401 -14.58 28.28 15.26
CA TYR A 401 -14.92 26.91 14.86
C TYR A 401 -16.07 26.36 15.71
N LEU A 402 -16.05 26.61 17.02
CA LEU A 402 -17.11 26.17 17.93
C LEU A 402 -18.47 26.77 17.58
N GLU A 403 -18.53 28.07 17.29
CA GLU A 403 -19.76 28.73 16.86
C GLU A 403 -20.30 28.12 15.56
N SER A 404 -19.41 27.79 14.62
CA SER A 404 -19.80 27.14 13.36
C SER A 404 -20.33 25.73 13.57
N PHE A 405 -19.74 24.94 14.47
CA PHE A 405 -20.27 23.62 14.82
C PHE A 405 -21.61 23.70 15.57
N ARG A 406 -21.77 24.69 16.46
CA ARG A 406 -23.05 24.95 17.16
C ARG A 406 -24.19 25.29 16.20
N SER A 407 -23.91 26.04 15.14
CA SER A 407 -24.93 26.35 14.11
C SER A 407 -25.33 25.14 13.27
N HIS A 408 -24.55 24.05 13.31
CA HIS A 408 -24.79 22.81 12.55
C HIS A 408 -25.06 21.57 13.42
N VAL A 409 -25.54 21.74 14.65
CA VAL A 409 -25.84 20.61 15.57
C VAL A 409 -26.72 19.50 14.94
N PRO A 410 -27.79 19.80 14.17
CA PRO A 410 -28.59 18.75 13.52
C PRO A 410 -27.77 17.88 12.56
N VAL A 411 -26.84 18.49 11.82
CA VAL A 411 -25.93 17.80 10.92
C VAL A 411 -24.90 16.99 11.71
N LEU A 412 -24.31 17.55 12.77
CA LEU A 412 -23.36 16.84 13.63
C LEU A 412 -23.93 15.52 14.16
N ARG A 413 -25.18 15.52 14.62
CA ARG A 413 -25.84 14.30 15.12
C ARG A 413 -25.89 13.17 14.09
N SER A 414 -25.92 13.48 12.79
CA SER A 414 -25.90 12.46 11.74
C SER A 414 -24.56 11.73 11.61
N PHE A 415 -23.46 12.33 12.10
CA PHE A 415 -22.14 11.70 12.16
C PHE A 415 -21.99 10.67 13.29
N ALA A 416 -22.80 10.74 14.35
CA ALA A 416 -22.74 9.81 15.49
C ALA A 416 -22.85 8.33 15.07
N GLN A 417 -23.58 8.07 13.99
CA GLN A 417 -23.82 6.71 13.50
C GLN A 417 -22.78 6.24 12.49
N VAL A 418 -21.88 7.09 12.00
CA VAL A 418 -20.88 6.68 11.00
C VAL A 418 -19.97 5.61 11.62
N SER A 419 -19.86 4.44 11.01
CA SER A 419 -18.97 3.38 11.51
C SER A 419 -17.88 3.01 10.52
N ARG A 420 -18.06 3.37 9.24
CA ARG A 420 -17.17 2.94 8.15
C ARG A 420 -16.92 4.06 7.14
N VAL A 421 -15.71 4.08 6.61
CA VAL A 421 -15.28 4.98 5.53
C VAL A 421 -14.90 4.19 4.28
N ALA A 422 -15.11 4.79 3.11
CA ALA A 422 -14.62 4.23 1.86
C ALA A 422 -13.09 4.26 1.81
N ALA A 423 -12.50 3.17 1.33
CA ALA A 423 -11.06 3.01 1.24
C ALA A 423 -10.67 2.37 -0.10
N LEU A 424 -9.69 2.96 -0.76
CA LEU A 424 -8.98 2.39 -1.90
C LEU A 424 -8.00 1.33 -1.41
N VAL A 425 -8.10 0.12 -1.96
CA VAL A 425 -7.18 -0.97 -1.66
C VAL A 425 -6.00 -0.91 -2.63
N VAL A 426 -4.79 -0.80 -2.10
CA VAL A 426 -3.53 -0.88 -2.84
C VAL A 426 -2.60 -1.92 -2.22
N GLN A 427 -1.48 -2.20 -2.88
CA GLN A 427 -0.36 -2.98 -2.36
C GLN A 427 0.81 -2.03 -2.09
N GLU A 428 1.27 -1.94 -0.83
CA GLU A 428 2.32 -0.98 -0.45
C GLU A 428 3.61 -1.20 -1.23
N GLN A 429 3.92 -2.46 -1.56
CA GLN A 429 5.11 -2.77 -2.36
C GLN A 429 5.11 -2.14 -3.76
N GLU A 430 3.94 -1.74 -4.28
CA GLU A 430 3.77 -1.04 -5.56
C GLU A 430 3.78 0.49 -5.41
N PHE A 431 3.55 0.98 -4.18
CA PHE A 431 3.15 2.36 -3.94
C PHE A 431 4.33 3.31 -3.70
N HIS A 432 5.52 2.77 -3.38
CA HIS A 432 6.77 3.51 -3.18
C HIS A 432 6.60 4.77 -2.31
N THR A 433 6.35 4.58 -1.01
CA THR A 433 6.27 5.71 -0.07
C THR A 433 7.62 6.39 0.09
N ILE A 434 7.64 7.73 0.06
CA ILE A 434 8.84 8.51 0.39
C ILE A 434 8.66 9.32 1.69
N CYS A 435 9.75 9.49 2.42
CA CYS A 435 9.86 10.34 3.61
C CYS A 435 10.77 11.53 3.33
N MET A 436 10.41 12.72 3.84
CA MET A 436 11.26 13.90 3.80
C MET A 436 12.10 13.98 5.08
N SER A 437 13.40 13.65 5.03
CA SER A 437 14.26 13.74 6.22
C SER A 437 14.80 15.16 6.44
N ARG A 438 14.71 15.65 7.69
CA ARG A 438 15.19 16.97 8.13
C ARG A 438 16.64 16.99 8.62
N THR A 439 17.26 15.85 8.93
CA THR A 439 18.53 15.84 9.67
C THR A 439 19.76 16.13 8.82
N THR A 440 19.68 16.07 7.49
CA THR A 440 20.78 16.45 6.59
C THR A 440 20.22 16.96 5.26
N GLY A 441 20.01 18.27 5.14
CA GLY A 441 19.64 18.94 3.88
C GLY A 441 18.52 18.24 3.09
N SER A 442 17.27 18.34 3.53
CA SER A 442 16.05 18.01 2.76
C SER A 442 16.16 16.76 1.85
N ARG A 443 16.77 15.66 2.33
CA ARG A 443 16.95 14.47 1.49
C ARG A 443 15.67 13.64 1.51
N LEU A 444 15.11 13.39 0.33
CA LEU A 444 14.03 12.42 0.14
C LEU A 444 14.58 11.01 0.33
N ILE A 445 13.92 10.23 1.18
CA ILE A 445 14.26 8.83 1.46
C ILE A 445 13.11 7.96 0.97
N LEU A 446 13.39 7.03 0.07
CA LEU A 446 12.43 5.98 -0.27
C LEU A 446 12.30 5.02 0.92
N LEU A 447 11.07 4.81 1.40
CA LEU A 447 10.82 3.88 2.49
C LEU A 447 10.78 2.44 1.99
N GLN A 448 11.44 1.56 2.73
CA GLN A 448 11.25 0.11 2.59
C GLN A 448 9.84 -0.29 3.09
N PRO A 449 9.17 -1.32 2.51
CA PRO A 449 7.81 -1.72 2.88
C PRO A 449 7.60 -1.99 4.38
N MET A 450 8.61 -2.52 5.06
CA MET A 450 8.55 -2.80 6.50
C MET A 450 8.21 -1.56 7.35
N HIS A 451 8.56 -0.35 6.90
CA HIS A 451 8.28 0.86 7.64
C HIS A 451 6.77 1.06 7.80
N GLN A 452 5.96 0.80 6.77
CA GLN A 452 4.51 0.95 6.94
C GLN A 452 3.95 0.00 7.99
N ALA A 453 4.48 -1.23 8.09
CA ALA A 453 4.11 -2.15 9.15
C ALA A 453 4.55 -1.65 10.54
N LEU A 454 5.79 -1.21 10.69
CA LEU A 454 6.31 -0.70 11.98
C LEU A 454 5.54 0.54 12.47
N TYR A 455 5.36 1.54 11.62
CA TYR A 455 4.75 2.80 12.02
C TYR A 455 3.22 2.69 12.21
N ASN A 456 2.54 1.78 11.51
CA ASN A 456 1.10 1.57 11.73
C ASN A 456 0.81 0.60 12.89
N ASP A 457 1.79 -0.17 13.38
CA ASP A 457 1.56 -1.01 14.54
C ASP A 457 1.27 -0.14 15.78
N LYS A 458 0.11 -0.37 16.40
CA LYS A 458 -0.34 0.39 17.57
C LYS A 458 0.41 0.02 18.85
N THR A 459 1.11 -1.12 18.85
CA THR A 459 1.92 -1.61 19.98
C THR A 459 3.33 -1.04 19.96
N LEU A 460 3.73 -0.40 18.85
CA LEU A 460 5.06 0.17 18.69
C LEU A 460 5.05 1.68 18.94
N PRO A 461 6.10 2.21 19.59
CA PRO A 461 6.23 3.63 19.89
C PRO A 461 6.73 4.42 18.68
N PHE A 462 6.28 4.06 17.47
CA PHE A 462 6.69 4.72 16.22
C PHE A 462 5.51 5.45 15.59
N GLY A 463 5.78 6.66 15.12
CA GLY A 463 4.86 7.56 14.46
C GLY A 463 5.60 8.56 13.59
N TRP A 464 4.93 9.08 12.57
CA TRP A 464 5.44 10.19 11.77
C TRP A 464 4.90 11.52 12.27
N ALA A 465 5.74 12.53 12.25
CA ALA A 465 5.31 13.90 12.52
C ALA A 465 4.23 14.34 11.52
N ALA A 466 3.31 15.18 12.00
CA ALA A 466 2.33 15.83 11.15
C ALA A 466 3.04 16.78 10.19
N GLN A 467 2.64 16.79 8.90
CA GLN A 467 3.28 17.55 7.84
C GLN A 467 4.74 17.12 7.59
N HIS A 468 5.02 16.64 6.37
CA HIS A 468 6.36 16.22 5.90
C HIS A 468 6.84 14.85 6.42
N GLY A 469 5.98 14.07 7.08
CA GLY A 469 6.34 12.72 7.55
C GLY A 469 6.45 11.71 6.40
N GLN A 470 5.38 11.61 5.61
CA GLN A 470 5.32 10.73 4.44
C GLN A 470 4.63 11.45 3.29
N ALA A 471 5.00 11.10 2.07
CA ALA A 471 4.32 11.58 0.89
C ALA A 471 4.06 10.42 -0.08
N HIS A 472 2.84 10.42 -0.61
CA HIS A 472 2.16 9.28 -1.19
C HIS A 472 1.56 9.67 -2.55
N GLY A 473 1.54 8.73 -3.51
CA GLY A 473 0.79 8.94 -4.75
C GLY A 473 -0.71 8.84 -4.48
N ARG A 474 -1.44 9.96 -4.43
CA ARG A 474 -2.91 9.93 -4.40
C ARG A 474 -3.42 9.83 -5.83
N SER A 475 -4.38 8.93 -6.10
CA SER A 475 -5.07 8.96 -7.40
C SER A 475 -5.85 10.27 -7.52
N MET A 476 -5.51 11.10 -8.50
CA MET A 476 -6.14 12.41 -8.71
C MET A 476 -7.58 12.30 -9.20
N GLY A 477 -7.90 11.21 -9.92
CA GLY A 477 -9.25 10.94 -10.42
C GLY A 477 -10.10 10.14 -9.44
N PHE A 478 -9.91 10.27 -8.13
CA PHE A 478 -10.71 9.52 -7.16
C PHE A 478 -12.21 9.87 -7.24
N LYS A 479 -13.07 8.91 -6.90
CA LYS A 479 -14.51 9.12 -6.76
C LYS A 479 -14.87 9.24 -5.27
N PRO A 480 -15.35 10.42 -4.79
CA PRO A 480 -15.91 10.57 -3.44
C PRO A 480 -17.09 9.62 -3.21
N LEU A 481 -17.19 9.05 -2.01
CA LEU A 481 -18.29 8.18 -1.61
C LEU A 481 -18.83 8.54 -0.22
N LEU A 482 -20.13 8.32 -0.01
CA LEU A 482 -20.76 8.49 1.31
C LEU A 482 -20.10 7.60 2.38
N PRO A 483 -19.80 8.12 3.58
CA PRO A 483 -19.50 7.27 4.72
C PRO A 483 -20.70 6.40 5.10
N ARG A 484 -20.46 5.21 5.66
CA ARG A 484 -21.53 4.27 6.03
C ARG A 484 -21.76 4.27 7.53
N ARG A 485 -23.05 4.17 7.88
CA ARG A 485 -23.54 3.94 9.23
C ARG A 485 -23.31 2.49 9.66
#